data_AF-A0A2A4XW81-F1
#
_entry.id   AF-A0A2A4XW81-F1
#
_cell.length_a   1.000
_cell.length_b   1.000
_cell.length_c   1.000
_cell.angle_alpha   90.00
_cell.angle_beta   90.00
_cell.angle_gamma   90.00
#
_symmetry.space_group_name_H-M   'P 1'
#
loop_
_entity.id
_entity.type
_entity.pdbx_description
1 polymer ?
#
loop_
_entity_poly.entity_id
_entity_poly.type
_entity_poly.pdbx_seq_one_letter_code
_entity_poly.pdbx_strand_id
1 'polypeptide(L)'
;MTQPAKTYHHAYFTDQQIADLIQSQAITIGGNKNLKIYGTLKCKSGKRMKRKNRVFFKSKQDAIARGYRPCGNCMRQAYLNNLVKSTSP
;
A
#
# COMPACT_ATOMS: atom_id res chain seq x y z
N MET A 1 13.00 12.09 -16.34
CA MET A 1 12.32 12.92 -15.33
C MET A 1 11.39 12.02 -14.51
N THR A 2 11.88 11.43 -13.43
CA THR A 2 11.10 10.50 -12.60
C THR A 2 10.25 11.32 -11.63
N GLN A 3 8.95 11.44 -11.90
CA GLN A 3 8.02 12.10 -10.97
C GLN A 3 8.12 11.44 -9.59
N PRO A 4 8.13 12.21 -8.49
CA PRO A 4 8.24 11.64 -7.15
C PRO A 4 7.09 10.65 -6.91
N ALA A 5 7.42 9.46 -6.43
CA ALA A 5 6.47 8.36 -6.21
C ALA A 5 5.24 8.85 -5.43
N LYS A 6 4.09 9.00 -6.09
CA LYS A 6 2.89 9.63 -5.50
C LYS A 6 2.18 8.69 -4.52
N THR A 7 1.91 9.16 -3.30
CA THR A 7 1.05 8.47 -2.32
C THR A 7 -0.31 9.12 -2.30
N TYR A 8 -1.37 8.33 -2.40
CA TYR A 8 -2.75 8.83 -2.32
C TYR A 8 -3.32 8.53 -0.94
N HIS A 9 -3.66 9.57 -0.18
CA HIS A 9 -4.26 9.44 1.15
C HIS A 9 -5.78 9.42 1.04
N HIS A 10 -6.42 8.31 1.42
CA HIS A 10 -7.88 8.16 1.24
C HIS A 10 -8.71 9.23 1.97
N ALA A 11 -8.15 9.86 3.00
CA ALA A 11 -8.78 10.98 3.69
C ALA A 11 -9.07 12.19 2.78
N TYR A 12 -8.33 12.36 1.68
CA TYR A 12 -8.41 13.52 0.78
C TYR A 12 -9.12 13.24 -0.55
N PHE A 13 -9.61 12.02 -0.75
CA PHE A 13 -10.29 11.62 -1.98
C PHE A 13 -11.63 11.02 -1.64
N THR A 14 -12.64 11.25 -2.49
CA THR A 14 -13.94 10.58 -2.45
C THR A 14 -13.82 9.11 -2.91
N ASP A 15 -14.86 8.31 -2.68
CA ASP A 15 -14.84 6.90 -3.09
C ASP A 15 -14.84 6.77 -4.61
N GLN A 16 -15.53 7.66 -5.32
CA GLN A 16 -15.51 7.74 -6.78
C GLN A 16 -14.12 8.06 -7.31
N GLN A 17 -13.44 9.08 -6.76
CA GLN A 17 -12.08 9.42 -7.18
C GLN A 17 -11.10 8.25 -6.96
N ILE A 18 -11.26 7.51 -5.85
CA ILE A 18 -10.45 6.30 -5.62
C ILE A 18 -10.78 5.22 -6.66
N ALA A 19 -12.05 5.02 -7.01
CA ALA A 19 -12.45 4.07 -8.04
C ALA A 19 -11.84 4.43 -9.41
N ASP A 20 -11.87 5.71 -9.80
CA ASP A 20 -11.30 6.19 -11.06
C ASP A 20 -9.77 6.00 -11.10
N LEU A 21 -9.09 6.22 -9.96
CA LEU A 21 -7.65 5.98 -9.84
C LEU A 21 -7.28 4.49 -9.89
N ILE A 22 -8.17 3.60 -9.42
CA ILE A 22 -8.00 2.15 -9.58
C ILE A 22 -8.24 1.75 -11.04
N GLN A 23 -9.28 2.27 -11.67
CA GLN A 23 -9.62 1.98 -13.06
C GLN A 23 -8.50 2.41 -14.02
N SER A 24 -7.90 3.58 -13.77
CA SER A 24 -6.75 4.11 -14.54
C SER A 24 -5.40 3.48 -14.17
N GLN A 25 -5.37 2.49 -13.26
CA GLN A 25 -4.14 1.85 -12.76
C GLN A 25 -3.14 2.83 -12.09
N ALA A 26 -3.59 4.03 -11.71
CA ALA A 26 -2.80 4.97 -10.93
C ALA A 26 -2.62 4.48 -9.48
N ILE A 27 -3.54 3.65 -8.99
CA ILE A 27 -3.48 2.93 -7.72
C ILE A 27 -3.65 1.43 -7.99
N THR A 28 -2.71 0.61 -7.53
CA THR A 28 -2.81 -0.86 -7.65
C THR A 28 -2.75 -1.58 -6.31
N ILE A 29 -2.21 -0.92 -5.28
CA ILE A 29 -2.09 -1.46 -3.93
C ILE A 29 -2.53 -0.45 -2.87
N GLY A 30 -2.97 -0.98 -1.73
CA GLY A 30 -3.38 -0.18 -0.56
C GLY A 30 -2.46 -0.42 0.62
N GLY A 31 -2.52 0.46 1.62
CA GLY A 31 -1.70 0.34 2.81
C GLY A 31 -2.24 1.10 4.02
N ASN A 32 -1.63 0.84 5.17
CA ASN A 32 -1.87 1.55 6.43
C ASN A 32 -0.69 2.48 6.69
N LYS A 33 -0.95 3.79 6.77
CA LYS A 33 0.11 4.79 6.97
C LYS A 33 0.76 4.74 8.34
N ASN A 34 0.01 4.37 9.38
CA ASN A 34 0.51 4.34 10.76
C ASN A 34 1.33 3.07 10.99
N LEU A 35 0.81 1.92 10.53
CA LEU A 35 1.51 0.65 10.69
C LEU A 35 2.62 0.46 9.66
N LYS A 36 2.72 1.29 8.63
CA LYS A 36 3.66 1.13 7.50
C LYS A 36 3.56 -0.25 6.85
N ILE A 37 2.33 -0.65 6.51
CA ILE A 37 2.02 -1.93 5.84
C ILE A 37 1.39 -1.64 4.48
N TYR A 38 1.79 -2.35 3.42
CA TYR A 38 1.09 -2.36 2.13
C TYR A 38 0.56 -3.75 1.78
N GLY A 39 -0.45 -3.82 0.93
CA GLY A 39 -1.10 -5.06 0.53
C GLY A 39 -2.01 -4.87 -0.69
N THR A 40 -2.69 -5.94 -1.08
CA THR A 40 -3.61 -5.90 -2.22
C THR A 40 -4.86 -5.09 -1.87
N LEU A 41 -5.50 -4.49 -2.87
CA LEU A 41 -6.78 -3.78 -2.70
C LEU A 41 -7.91 -4.70 -2.20
N LYS A 42 -7.76 -6.02 -2.41
CA LYS A 42 -8.71 -7.05 -1.97
C LYS A 42 -8.45 -7.57 -0.55
N CYS A 43 -7.41 -7.07 0.14
CA CYS A 43 -7.06 -7.53 1.49
C CYS A 43 -8.21 -7.35 2.49
N LYS A 44 -8.61 -8.44 3.18
CA LYS A 44 -9.70 -8.41 4.18
C LYS A 44 -9.43 -7.39 5.28
N SER A 45 -8.21 -7.35 5.81
CA SER A 45 -7.79 -6.36 6.83
C SER A 45 -7.79 -4.94 6.27
N GLY A 46 -7.42 -4.78 4.99
CA GLY A 46 -7.44 -3.49 4.30
C GLY A 46 -8.86 -2.91 4.12
N LYS A 47 -9.84 -3.76 3.84
CA LYS A 47 -11.25 -3.35 3.68
C LYS A 47 -11.88 -2.83 4.98
N ARG A 48 -11.42 -3.29 6.14
CA ARG A 48 -11.88 -2.82 7.47
C ARG A 48 -11.13 -1.59 7.99
N MET A 49 -10.17 -1.08 7.21
CA MET A 49 -9.31 0.01 7.67
C MET A 49 -10.04 1.35 7.66
N LYS A 50 -9.90 2.13 8.73
CA LYS A 50 -10.41 3.51 8.79
C LYS A 50 -9.83 4.34 7.64
N ARG A 51 -10.69 5.10 6.96
CA ARG A 51 -10.33 5.99 5.83
C ARG A 51 -9.09 6.83 6.11
N LYS A 52 -9.00 7.43 7.31
CA LYS A 52 -7.87 8.27 7.74
C LYS A 52 -6.50 7.58 7.76
N ASN A 53 -6.48 6.25 7.89
CA ASN A 53 -5.25 5.46 7.95
C ASN A 53 -4.92 4.79 6.60
N ARG A 54 -5.88 4.74 5.67
CA ARG A 54 -5.76 4.06 4.39
C ARG A 54 -5.03 4.97 3.38
N VAL A 55 -3.97 4.44 2.81
CA VAL A 55 -3.18 5.06 1.73
C VAL A 55 -3.07 4.11 0.55
N PHE A 56 -2.70 4.64 -0.61
CA PHE A 56 -2.56 3.87 -1.82
C PHE A 56 -1.31 4.26 -2.60
N PHE A 57 -0.82 3.29 -3.39
CA PHE A 57 0.39 3.43 -4.20
C PHE A 57 0.17 2.83 -5.60
N LYS A 58 0.96 3.32 -6.55
CA LYS A 58 1.00 2.79 -7.92
C LYS A 58 1.65 1.41 -7.98
N SER A 59 2.73 1.18 -7.23
CA SER A 59 3.46 -0.09 -7.25
C SER A 59 3.95 -0.53 -5.86
N LYS A 60 4.33 -1.80 -5.74
CA LYS A 60 4.94 -2.36 -4.51
C LYS A 60 6.28 -1.69 -4.21
N GLN A 61 7.04 -1.37 -5.25
CA GLN A 61 8.34 -0.70 -5.17
C GLN A 61 8.18 0.70 -4.55
N ASP A 62 7.15 1.46 -4.94
CA ASP A 62 6.87 2.77 -4.35
C ASP A 62 6.58 2.67 -2.85
N ALA A 63 5.82 1.65 -2.44
CA ALA A 63 5.52 1.41 -1.03
C ALA A 63 6.79 1.03 -0.24
N ILE A 64 7.62 0.16 -0.79
CA ILE A 64 8.89 -0.27 -0.18
C ILE A 64 9.86 0.91 -0.05
N ALA A 65 10.03 1.71 -1.12
CA ALA A 65 10.87 2.91 -1.11
C ALA A 65 10.42 3.94 -0.05
N ARG A 66 9.13 3.92 0.31
CA ARG A 66 8.55 4.75 1.38
C ARG A 66 8.56 4.09 2.76
N GLY A 67 9.22 2.94 2.91
CA GLY A 67 9.39 2.22 4.18
C GLY A 67 8.19 1.37 4.59
N TYR A 68 7.32 0.97 3.67
CA TYR A 68 6.19 0.09 3.97
C TYR A 68 6.59 -1.36 3.76
N ARG A 69 6.25 -2.22 4.73
CA ARG A 69 6.44 -3.67 4.61
C ARG A 69 5.22 -4.37 4.01
N PRO A 70 5.39 -5.57 3.43
CA PRO A 70 4.27 -6.34 2.91
C PRO A 70 3.30 -6.78 4.02
N CYS A 71 2.03 -6.92 3.69
CA CYS A 71 1.01 -7.40 4.62
C CYS A 71 1.15 -8.90 4.89
N GLY A 72 1.28 -9.29 6.16
CA GLY A 72 1.36 -10.71 6.56
C GLY A 72 0.15 -11.56 6.17
N ASN A 73 -1.03 -10.94 5.98
CA ASN A 73 -2.26 -11.67 5.63
C ASN A 73 -2.40 -11.93 4.13
N CYS A 74 -2.37 -10.88 3.30
CA CYS A 74 -2.59 -11.03 1.87
C CYS A 74 -1.29 -11.17 1.05
N MET A 75 -0.12 -11.00 1.67
CA MET A 75 1.19 -11.09 1.03
C MET A 75 2.18 -11.89 1.90
N ARG A 76 1.72 -13.00 2.49
CA ARG A 76 2.47 -13.82 3.46
C ARG A 76 3.91 -14.13 3.02
N GLN A 77 4.11 -14.59 1.79
CA GLN A 77 5.43 -14.96 1.28
C GLN A 77 6.36 -13.74 1.11
N ALA A 78 5.84 -12.64 0.56
CA ALA A 78 6.61 -11.39 0.48
C ALA A 78 6.96 -10.84 1.87
N TYR A 79 6.04 -10.97 2.84
CA TYR A 79 6.28 -10.59 4.23
C TYR A 79 7.40 -11.42 4.86
N LEU A 80 7.39 -12.76 4.69
CA LEU A 80 8.47 -13.62 5.15
C LEU A 80 9.82 -13.23 4.55
N ASN A 81 9.87 -13.05 3.24
CA ASN A 81 11.10 -12.66 2.54
C ASN A 81 11.62 -11.30 3.03
N ASN A 82 10.72 -10.38 3.38
CA ASN A 82 11.11 -9.07 3.92
C ASN A 82 11.73 -9.19 5.32
N LEU A 83 11.24 -10.08 6.18
CA LEU A 83 11.81 -10.32 7.51
C LEU A 83 13.22 -10.92 7.43
N VAL A 84 13.46 -11.85 6.51
CA VAL A 84 14.78 -12.48 6.32
C VAL A 84 15.83 -11.45 5.88
N LYS A 85 15.44 -10.46 5.06
CA LYS A 85 16.35 -9.38 4.62
C LYS A 85 16.71 -8.39 5.73
N SER A 86 15.85 -8.19 6.72
CA SER A 86 16.13 -7.34 7.88
C SER A 86 17.03 -8.01 8.94
N THR A 87 17.38 -9.29 8.76
CA THR A 87 18.15 -10.08 9.73
C THR A 87 19.51 -10.56 9.21
N SER A 88 19.96 -10.10 8.04
CA SER A 88 21.36 -10.29 7.61
C SER A 88 22.26 -9.30 8.35
N PRO A 89 23.35 -9.76 9.00
CA PRO A 89 24.37 -8.89 9.57
C PRO A 89 25.10 -8.05 8.51
#